data_AF-A0A2N6NW82-F1
#
_entry.id   AF-A0A2N6NW82-F1
#
_cell.length_a   1.000
_cell.length_b   1.000
_cell.length_c   1.000
_cell.angle_alpha   90.00
_cell.angle_beta   90.00
_cell.angle_gamma   90.00
#
_symmetry.space_group_name_H-M   'P 1'
#
loop_
_entity.id
_entity.type
_entity.pdbx_description
1 polymer ?
#
loop_
_entity_poly.entity_id
_entity_poly.type
_entity_poly.pdbx_seq_one_letter_code
_entity_poly.pdbx_strand_id
1 'polypeptide(L)'
;MSLLHMCALACATSHDGVQTGSEHGLSSFWKLMSLDMVLILLSSKQRFHDIVNMLDLLSTSSLPESIGPITDEKDPELVARIIIDHVSARLIEGPRSPHTQPQKKTIRATALRTLIAFARYSFGALELAKHDNALPRLMTCLSTSIDELYDQPISSALLPELPELAEDDSYTDFISHNAGAVGDASSTIELSRIISQCVLLIHALVTDPHTADTADMSRKLSLFHGGSQRQLLALGRLTFAEEDLVMEAAIDSEIVEAAHELLELAVSPDEGEVVSEAFGP
;
A
#
# COMPACT_ATOMS: atom_id res chain seq x y z
N MET A 1 14.99 -5.43 17.22
CA MET A 1 14.83 -5.43 15.75
C MET A 1 15.68 -4.38 15.04
N SER A 2 15.89 -3.18 15.60
CA SER A 2 16.70 -2.13 14.93
C SER A 2 18.14 -2.56 14.58
N LEU A 3 18.80 -3.36 15.43
CA LEU A 3 20.10 -3.94 15.10
C LEU A 3 20.05 -4.89 13.90
N LEU A 4 19.02 -5.73 13.79
CA LEU A 4 18.84 -6.64 12.65
C LEU A 4 18.61 -5.87 11.35
N HIS A 5 17.83 -4.79 11.40
CA HIS A 5 17.61 -3.92 10.24
C HIS A 5 18.90 -3.22 9.82
N MET A 6 19.69 -2.70 10.76
CA MET A 6 21.01 -2.13 10.47
C MET A 6 21.99 -3.16 9.90
N CYS A 7 22.00 -4.39 10.42
CA CYS A 7 22.79 -5.48 9.86
C CYS A 7 22.35 -5.81 8.43
N ALA A 8 21.04 -5.91 8.16
CA ALA A 8 20.53 -6.17 6.83
C ALA A 8 20.89 -5.05 5.84
N LEU A 9 20.74 -3.79 6.21
CA LEU A 9 21.15 -2.65 5.39
C LEU A 9 22.67 -2.63 5.15
N ALA A 10 23.48 -2.91 6.17
CA ALA A 10 24.92 -3.02 6.02
C ALA A 10 25.30 -4.10 5.00
N CYS A 11 24.66 -5.28 5.10
CA CYS A 11 24.81 -6.38 4.15
C CYS A 11 24.33 -6.04 2.72
N ALA A 12 23.40 -5.08 2.56
CA ALA A 12 22.98 -4.58 1.25
C ALA A 12 24.01 -3.64 0.61
N THR A 13 24.73 -2.87 1.44
CA THR A 13 25.70 -1.86 0.99
C THR A 13 27.14 -2.36 0.85
N SER A 14 27.46 -3.53 1.40
CA SER A 14 28.79 -4.16 1.27
C SER A 14 29.02 -4.65 -0.15
N HIS A 15 29.38 -3.74 -1.04
CA HIS A 15 29.82 -4.02 -2.39
C HIS A 15 31.23 -4.61 -2.31
N ASP A 16 31.34 -5.93 -2.30
CA ASP A 16 32.62 -6.62 -2.15
C ASP A 16 33.41 -6.51 -3.47
N GLY A 17 34.33 -5.56 -3.50
CA GLY A 17 35.21 -5.28 -4.63
C GLY A 17 36.40 -6.22 -4.67
N VAL A 18 36.23 -7.55 -4.56
CA VAL A 18 37.29 -8.51 -4.91
C VAL A 18 36.65 -9.77 -5.49
N GLN A 19 37.09 -10.12 -6.69
CA GLN A 19 36.75 -11.35 -7.40
C GLN A 19 36.97 -12.59 -6.51
N THR A 20 35.90 -13.17 -5.97
CA THR A 20 35.71 -14.62 -5.71
C THR A 20 34.27 -14.88 -5.23
N GLY A 21 33.42 -15.43 -6.10
CA GLY A 21 32.24 -16.26 -5.76
C GLY A 21 31.32 -15.90 -4.58
N SER A 22 31.13 -14.61 -4.25
CA SER A 22 30.48 -14.20 -2.99
C SER A 22 28.95 -14.23 -3.10
N GLU A 23 28.33 -15.21 -2.43
CA GLU A 23 26.91 -15.18 -2.12
C GLU A 23 26.63 -13.89 -1.33
N HIS A 24 25.86 -12.97 -1.94
CA HIS A 24 25.51 -11.66 -1.41
C HIS A 24 25.30 -11.67 0.11
N GLY A 25 25.93 -10.75 0.86
CA GLY A 25 25.82 -10.70 2.33
C GLY A 25 24.36 -10.73 2.84
N LEU A 26 23.42 -10.19 2.06
CA LEU A 26 21.98 -10.31 2.30
C LEU A 26 21.46 -11.75 2.24
N SER A 27 21.87 -12.55 1.26
CA SER A 27 21.49 -13.96 1.16
C SER A 27 21.96 -14.73 2.39
N SER A 28 23.21 -14.51 2.83
CA SER A 28 23.73 -15.10 4.07
C SER A 28 22.94 -14.68 5.31
N PHE A 29 22.55 -13.41 5.41
CA PHE A 29 21.71 -12.92 6.51
C PHE A 29 20.33 -13.61 6.51
N TRP A 30 19.68 -13.71 5.36
CA TRP A 30 18.35 -14.33 5.24
C TRP A 30 18.38 -15.86 5.38
N LYS A 31 19.51 -16.52 5.11
CA LYS A 31 19.75 -17.93 5.47
C LYS A 31 19.74 -18.19 6.99
N LEU A 32 20.13 -17.18 7.79
CA LEU A 32 20.14 -17.28 9.26
C LEU A 32 18.78 -16.91 9.90
N MET A 33 17.88 -16.28 9.14
CA MET A 33 16.55 -15.93 9.61
C MET A 33 15.64 -17.16 9.56
N SER A 34 14.82 -17.38 10.60
CA SER A 34 13.81 -18.44 10.56
C SER A 34 12.48 -17.92 10.05
N LEU A 35 11.80 -18.72 9.22
CA LEU A 35 10.46 -18.40 8.73
C LEU A 35 9.46 -18.24 9.89
N ASP A 36 9.50 -19.12 10.89
CA ASP A 36 8.59 -19.07 12.03
C ASP A 36 8.72 -17.77 12.83
N MET A 37 9.94 -17.26 13.02
CA MET A 37 10.15 -15.96 13.67
C MET A 37 9.48 -14.83 12.89
N VAL A 38 9.61 -14.83 11.55
CA VAL A 38 8.96 -13.83 10.70
C VAL A 38 7.44 -13.90 10.86
N LEU A 39 6.85 -15.10 10.80
CA LEU A 39 5.40 -15.28 10.89
C LEU A 39 4.84 -14.90 12.27
N ILE A 40 5.57 -15.24 13.33
CA ILE A 40 5.20 -14.87 14.71
C ILE A 40 5.18 -13.34 14.85
N LEU A 41 6.20 -12.65 14.31
CA LEU A 41 6.33 -11.19 14.38
C LEU A 41 5.33 -10.45 13.50
N LEU A 42 4.86 -11.05 12.41
CA LEU A 42 3.81 -10.50 11.54
C LEU A 42 2.37 -10.75 12.04
N SER A 43 2.18 -11.55 13.09
CA SER A 43 0.85 -11.85 13.63
C SER A 43 0.14 -10.59 14.14
N SER A 44 -1.19 -10.47 13.95
CA SER A 44 -2.00 -9.31 14.40
C SER A 44 -2.12 -9.20 15.92
N LYS A 45 -1.58 -10.18 16.66
CA LYS A 45 -1.52 -10.16 18.12
C LYS A 45 -0.24 -9.51 18.66
N GLN A 46 0.73 -9.24 17.79
CA GLN A 46 1.99 -8.65 18.20
C GLN A 46 1.85 -7.16 18.50
N ARG A 47 2.87 -6.61 19.15
CA ARG A 47 2.92 -5.17 19.40
C ARG A 47 3.16 -4.45 18.08
N PHE A 48 2.58 -3.26 17.96
CA PHE A 48 2.71 -2.37 16.80
C PHE A 48 4.15 -2.26 16.28
N HIS A 49 5.10 -1.96 17.17
CA HIS A 49 6.50 -1.81 16.80
C HIS A 49 7.15 -3.10 16.29
N ASP A 50 6.74 -4.27 16.79
CA ASP A 50 7.30 -5.55 16.34
C ASP A 50 6.87 -5.85 14.90
N ILE A 51 5.60 -5.58 14.57
CA ILE A 51 5.04 -5.72 13.21
C ILE A 51 5.74 -4.77 12.25
N VAL A 52 5.77 -3.47 12.57
CA VAL A 52 6.38 -2.45 11.68
C VAL A 52 7.85 -2.75 11.43
N ASN A 53 8.62 -3.04 12.48
CA ASN A 53 10.04 -3.36 12.33
C ASN A 53 10.27 -4.63 11.51
N MET A 54 9.37 -5.63 11.62
CA MET A 54 9.48 -6.85 10.81
C MET A 54 9.16 -6.58 9.34
N LEU A 55 8.15 -5.76 9.05
CA LEU A 55 7.82 -5.34 7.69
C LEU A 55 8.97 -4.52 7.05
N ASP A 56 9.55 -3.58 7.81
CA ASP A 56 10.72 -2.82 7.36
C ASP A 56 11.94 -3.71 7.14
N LEU A 57 12.17 -4.70 8.02
CA LEU A 57 13.22 -5.69 7.80
C LEU A 57 12.96 -6.52 6.54
N LEU A 58 11.74 -7.01 6.32
CA LEU A 58 11.37 -7.74 5.10
C LEU A 58 11.52 -6.91 3.83
N SER A 59 11.41 -5.59 3.87
CA SER A 59 11.67 -4.77 2.68
C SER A 59 13.10 -4.94 2.12
N THR A 60 14.03 -5.43 2.93
CA THR A 60 15.42 -5.75 2.55
C THR A 60 15.62 -7.20 2.11
N SER A 61 14.56 -8.01 2.08
CA SER A 61 14.62 -9.44 1.74
C SER A 61 14.33 -9.76 0.28
N SER A 62 14.19 -8.74 -0.56
CA SER A 62 13.96 -8.91 -1.98
C SER A 62 15.27 -9.25 -2.68
N LEU A 63 15.38 -10.45 -3.24
CA LEU A 63 16.52 -10.95 -4.00
C LEU A 63 16.03 -11.45 -5.38
N PRO A 64 16.93 -11.60 -6.37
CA PRO A 64 16.53 -12.02 -7.73
C PRO A 64 15.75 -13.35 -7.79
N GLU A 65 16.06 -14.30 -6.90
CA GLU A 65 15.51 -15.67 -6.92
C GLU A 65 14.72 -16.05 -5.66
N SER A 66 14.56 -15.13 -4.70
CA SER A 66 13.91 -15.44 -3.41
C SER A 66 13.39 -14.19 -2.70
N ILE A 67 12.34 -14.36 -1.90
CA ILE A 67 11.87 -13.35 -0.95
C ILE A 67 11.87 -13.94 0.46
N GLY A 68 12.44 -13.19 1.40
CA GLY A 68 12.38 -13.52 2.81
C GLY A 68 13.47 -14.49 3.25
N PRO A 69 13.24 -15.25 4.35
CA PRO A 69 14.18 -16.25 4.83
C PRO A 69 14.48 -17.34 3.80
N ILE A 70 15.74 -17.73 3.68
CA ILE A 70 16.20 -18.77 2.76
C ILE A 70 16.43 -20.04 3.57
N THR A 71 15.72 -21.12 3.24
CA THR A 71 15.80 -22.38 3.96
C THR A 71 15.95 -23.54 2.99
N ASP A 72 16.79 -24.52 3.30
CA ASP A 72 16.93 -25.75 2.48
C ASP A 72 15.70 -26.68 2.58
N GLU A 73 14.81 -26.43 3.54
CA GLU A 73 13.63 -27.26 3.82
C GLU A 73 12.42 -26.98 2.92
N LYS A 74 12.34 -25.76 2.35
CA LYS A 74 11.16 -25.29 1.61
C LYS A 74 11.58 -24.57 0.34
N ASP A 75 10.83 -24.79 -0.72
CA ASP A 75 11.03 -24.11 -1.99
C ASP A 75 10.87 -22.58 -1.84
N PRO A 76 11.70 -21.77 -2.52
CA PRO A 76 11.63 -20.30 -2.46
C PRO A 76 10.25 -19.75 -2.82
N GLU A 77 9.55 -20.37 -3.78
CA GLU A 77 8.20 -20.01 -4.20
C GLU A 77 7.19 -20.19 -3.06
N LEU A 78 7.28 -21.31 -2.32
CA LEU A 78 6.38 -21.57 -1.18
C LEU A 78 6.63 -20.56 -0.05
N VAL A 79 7.89 -20.24 0.23
CA VAL A 79 8.26 -19.22 1.23
C VAL A 79 7.72 -17.85 0.81
N ALA A 80 7.95 -17.44 -0.43
CA ALA A 80 7.44 -16.19 -0.98
C ALA A 80 5.91 -16.10 -0.87
N ARG A 81 5.20 -17.16 -1.27
CA ARG A 81 3.73 -17.24 -1.16
C ARG A 81 3.25 -17.04 0.28
N ILE A 82 3.88 -17.72 1.25
CA ILE A 82 3.54 -17.60 2.67
C ILE A 82 3.77 -16.17 3.19
N ILE A 83 4.90 -15.57 2.85
CA ILE A 83 5.25 -14.22 3.32
C ILE A 83 4.34 -13.18 2.70
N ILE A 84 4.08 -13.28 1.39
CA ILE A 84 3.15 -12.40 0.68
C ILE A 84 1.75 -12.50 1.29
N ASP A 85 1.27 -13.68 1.67
CA ASP A 85 -0.02 -13.83 2.35
C ASP A 85 -0.03 -13.04 3.67
N HIS A 86 1.00 -13.18 4.49
CA HIS A 86 1.07 -12.52 5.80
C HIS A 86 1.23 -11.01 5.69
N VAL A 87 2.10 -10.53 4.79
CA VAL A 87 2.32 -9.09 4.54
C VAL A 87 1.06 -8.46 3.94
N SER A 88 0.46 -9.06 2.91
CA SER A 88 -0.77 -8.52 2.29
C SER A 88 -1.95 -8.54 3.26
N ALA A 89 -2.04 -9.50 4.18
CA ALA A 89 -3.05 -9.51 5.24
C ALA A 89 -2.94 -8.32 6.22
N ARG A 90 -1.83 -7.59 6.24
CA ARG A 90 -1.66 -6.35 7.04
C ARG A 90 -2.32 -5.12 6.39
N LEU A 91 -2.63 -5.19 5.10
CA LEU A 91 -3.31 -4.10 4.40
C LEU A 91 -4.77 -3.94 4.84
N ILE A 92 -5.42 -5.05 5.17
CA ILE A 92 -6.86 -5.16 5.48
C ILE A 92 -7.10 -5.57 6.93
N GLU A 93 -6.45 -4.88 7.87
CA GLU A 93 -6.54 -5.27 9.27
C GLU A 93 -7.96 -5.09 9.85
N GLY A 94 -8.50 -6.17 10.42
CA GLY A 94 -9.89 -6.22 10.87
C GLY A 94 -10.23 -5.33 12.09
N PRO A 95 -11.53 -5.17 12.39
CA PRO A 95 -12.00 -4.32 13.49
C PRO A 95 -11.55 -4.82 14.87
N ARG A 96 -11.17 -6.11 14.99
CA ARG A 96 -10.69 -6.74 16.23
C ARG A 96 -9.18 -6.55 16.49
N SER A 97 -8.50 -5.75 15.66
CA SER A 97 -7.09 -5.43 15.88
C SER A 97 -6.92 -4.61 17.17
N PRO A 98 -5.88 -4.90 17.98
CA PRO A 98 -5.56 -4.13 19.18
C PRO A 98 -4.94 -2.75 18.86
N HIS A 99 -4.72 -2.43 17.58
CA HIS A 99 -4.03 -1.22 17.14
C HIS A 99 -4.99 -0.04 16.97
N THR A 100 -4.50 1.16 17.28
CA THR A 100 -5.23 2.41 17.06
C THR A 100 -5.33 2.74 15.56
N GLN A 101 -6.26 3.60 15.14
CA GLN A 101 -6.37 4.00 13.73
C GLN A 101 -5.06 4.54 13.11
N PRO A 102 -4.30 5.46 13.75
CA PRO A 102 -3.02 5.89 13.19
C PRO A 102 -2.01 4.75 13.09
N GLN A 103 -1.98 3.82 14.05
CA GLN A 103 -1.13 2.63 13.97
C GLN A 103 -1.52 1.72 12.80
N LYS A 104 -2.81 1.53 12.54
CA LYS A 104 -3.30 0.76 11.38
C LYS A 104 -2.86 1.39 10.07
N LYS A 105 -2.96 2.72 9.94
CA LYS A 105 -2.46 3.46 8.77
C LYS A 105 -0.96 3.25 8.58
N THR A 106 -0.16 3.36 9.64
CA THR A 106 1.28 3.10 9.55
C THR A 106 1.58 1.65 9.17
N ILE A 107 0.89 0.66 9.76
CA ILE A 107 1.04 -0.75 9.38
C ILE A 107 0.72 -0.96 7.90
N ARG A 108 -0.40 -0.40 7.42
CA ARG A 108 -0.84 -0.46 6.01
C ARG A 108 0.23 0.13 5.09
N ALA A 109 0.72 1.34 5.39
CA ALA A 109 1.75 2.01 4.60
C ALA A 109 3.07 1.23 4.58
N THR A 110 3.49 0.68 5.71
CA THR A 110 4.72 -0.12 5.78
C THR A 110 4.57 -1.45 5.06
N ALA A 111 3.43 -2.14 5.21
CA ALA A 111 3.16 -3.38 4.49
C ALA A 111 3.14 -3.16 2.97
N LEU A 112 2.51 -2.08 2.51
CA LEU A 112 2.50 -1.70 1.11
C LEU A 112 3.92 -1.43 0.58
N ARG A 113 4.74 -0.70 1.34
CA ARG A 113 6.16 -0.49 1.01
C ARG A 113 6.93 -1.80 0.91
N THR A 114 6.67 -2.76 1.79
CA THR A 114 7.29 -4.10 1.74
C THR A 114 6.87 -4.86 0.48
N LEU A 115 5.58 -4.82 0.09
CA LEU A 115 5.11 -5.45 -1.15
C LEU A 115 5.72 -4.79 -2.40
N ILE A 116 5.84 -3.47 -2.41
CA ILE A 116 6.56 -2.74 -3.48
C ILE A 116 8.03 -3.19 -3.52
N ALA A 117 8.67 -3.37 -2.37
CA ALA A 117 10.04 -3.86 -2.32
C ALA A 117 10.17 -5.29 -2.87
N PHE A 118 9.19 -6.16 -2.64
CA PHE A 118 9.14 -7.51 -3.22
C PHE A 118 9.00 -7.46 -4.76
N ALA A 119 8.19 -6.55 -5.29
CA ALA A 119 7.99 -6.39 -6.73
C ALA A 119 9.21 -5.80 -7.47
N ARG A 120 10.32 -5.46 -6.78
CA ARG A 120 11.53 -4.92 -7.41
C ARG A 120 12.24 -5.88 -8.35
N TYR A 121 12.12 -7.19 -8.12
CA TYR A 121 12.69 -8.24 -8.96
C TYR A 121 11.56 -9.06 -9.59
N SER A 122 11.83 -9.62 -10.77
CA SER A 122 10.84 -10.39 -11.55
C SER A 122 10.25 -11.56 -10.77
N PHE A 123 11.07 -12.29 -10.01
CA PHE A 123 10.61 -13.37 -9.14
C PHE A 123 9.53 -12.89 -8.17
N GLY A 124 9.78 -11.78 -7.47
CA GLY A 124 8.86 -11.27 -6.47
C GLY A 124 7.59 -10.66 -7.05
N ALA A 125 7.70 -9.96 -8.18
CA ALA A 125 6.56 -9.45 -8.92
C ALA A 125 5.66 -10.61 -9.40
N LEU A 126 6.26 -11.68 -9.93
CA LEU A 126 5.54 -12.86 -10.40
C LEU A 126 4.84 -13.60 -9.24
N GLU A 127 5.51 -13.82 -8.11
CA GLU A 127 4.88 -14.47 -6.95
C GLU A 127 3.76 -13.62 -6.35
N LEU A 128 3.90 -12.29 -6.37
CA LEU A 128 2.85 -11.37 -5.95
C LEU A 128 1.65 -11.40 -6.91
N ALA A 129 1.92 -11.43 -8.21
CA ALA A 129 0.91 -11.58 -9.26
C ALA A 129 0.25 -12.95 -9.25
N LYS A 130 0.93 -14.03 -8.87
CA LYS A 130 0.35 -15.38 -8.68
C LYS A 130 -0.57 -15.47 -7.46
N HIS A 131 -0.28 -14.71 -6.41
CA HIS A 131 -0.99 -14.85 -5.15
C HIS A 131 -2.50 -14.56 -5.27
N ASP A 132 -3.34 -15.46 -4.74
CA ASP A 132 -4.80 -15.41 -4.90
C ASP A 132 -5.43 -14.20 -4.19
N ASN A 133 -4.88 -13.83 -3.03
CA ASN A 133 -5.47 -12.80 -2.16
C ASN A 133 -4.71 -11.47 -2.19
N ALA A 134 -3.56 -11.36 -2.86
CA ALA A 134 -2.72 -10.16 -2.72
C ALA A 134 -3.36 -8.97 -3.43
N LEU A 135 -3.71 -9.14 -4.71
CA LEU A 135 -4.40 -8.13 -5.50
C LEU A 135 -5.77 -7.74 -4.93
N PRO A 136 -6.65 -8.67 -4.51
CA PRO A 136 -7.89 -8.32 -3.80
C PRO A 136 -7.68 -7.50 -2.53
N ARG A 137 -6.64 -7.80 -1.75
CA ARG A 137 -6.31 -7.04 -0.53
C ARG A 137 -5.75 -5.65 -0.85
N LEU A 138 -4.96 -5.51 -1.91
CA LEU A 138 -4.51 -4.21 -2.42
C LEU A 138 -5.70 -3.37 -2.91
N MET A 139 -6.64 -3.95 -3.65
CA MET A 139 -7.85 -3.26 -4.11
C MET A 139 -8.76 -2.85 -2.94
N THR A 140 -8.89 -3.71 -1.94
CA THR A 140 -9.63 -3.38 -0.70
C THR A 140 -8.93 -2.25 0.07
N CYS A 141 -7.61 -2.27 0.14
CA CYS A 141 -6.80 -1.21 0.74
C CYS A 141 -6.99 0.13 0.02
N LEU A 142 -6.95 0.11 -1.32
CA LEU A 142 -7.18 1.27 -2.18
C LEU A 142 -8.55 1.89 -1.92
N SER A 143 -9.63 1.11 -2.09
CA SER A 143 -11.01 1.58 -1.87
C SER A 143 -11.21 2.12 -0.45
N THR A 144 -10.73 1.40 0.57
CA THR A 144 -10.84 1.86 1.97
C THR A 144 -10.07 3.16 2.20
N SER A 145 -8.88 3.34 1.59
CA SER A 145 -8.11 4.58 1.70
C SER A 145 -8.77 5.76 0.99
N ILE A 146 -9.45 5.53 -0.14
CA ILE A 146 -10.27 6.55 -0.82
C ILE A 146 -11.46 6.92 0.07
N ASP A 147 -12.16 5.94 0.63
CA ASP A 147 -13.28 6.22 1.54
C ASP A 147 -12.83 7.00 2.78
N GLU A 148 -11.70 6.60 3.40
CA GLU A 148 -11.09 7.31 4.53
C GLU A 148 -10.64 8.74 4.18
N LEU A 149 -10.24 8.99 2.93
CA LEU A 149 -9.85 10.33 2.44
C LEU A 149 -11.09 11.23 2.39
N TYR A 150 -12.20 10.72 1.87
CA TYR A 150 -13.46 11.49 1.75
C TYR A 150 -14.26 11.59 3.05
N ASP A 151 -14.06 10.68 4.01
CA ASP A 151 -14.65 10.73 5.35
C ASP A 151 -13.95 11.75 6.28
N GLN A 152 -12.84 12.37 5.86
CA GLN A 152 -12.18 13.39 6.66
C GLN A 152 -13.09 14.61 6.86
N PRO A 153 -13.11 15.22 8.06
CA PRO A 153 -13.88 16.43 8.28
C PRO A 153 -13.38 17.52 7.32
N ILE A 154 -14.32 18.15 6.59
CA ILE A 154 -14.01 19.28 5.72
C ILE A 154 -13.31 20.33 6.58
N SER A 155 -12.02 20.58 6.29
CA SER A 155 -11.22 21.54 7.03
C SER A 155 -11.96 22.89 7.04
N SER A 156 -12.18 23.46 8.23
CA SER A 156 -12.98 24.68 8.38
C SER A 156 -12.43 25.91 7.62
N ALA A 157 -11.25 25.78 7.00
CA ALA A 157 -10.70 26.73 6.03
C ALA A 157 -11.52 26.85 4.73
N LEU A 158 -12.45 25.93 4.46
CA LEU A 158 -13.36 25.96 3.30
C LEU A 158 -14.71 26.64 3.57
N LEU A 159 -14.97 27.11 4.80
CA LEU A 159 -16.15 27.93 5.05
C LEU A 159 -15.86 29.35 4.56
N PRO A 160 -16.71 29.95 3.70
CA PRO A 160 -16.63 31.37 3.40
C PRO A 160 -16.61 32.15 4.72
N GLU A 161 -15.66 33.06 4.88
CA GLU A 161 -15.65 34.00 6.01
C GLU A 161 -17.04 34.65 6.09
N LEU A 162 -17.84 34.25 7.10
CA LEU A 162 -19.09 34.92 7.41
C LEU A 162 -18.73 36.39 7.74
N PRO A 163 -19.45 37.38 7.17
CA PRO A 163 -19.09 38.78 7.36
C PRO A 163 -19.02 39.10 8.85
N GLU A 164 -17.87 39.63 9.29
CA GLU A 164 -17.57 40.00 10.67
C GLU A 164 -18.73 40.81 11.27
N LEU A 165 -19.46 40.21 12.22
CA LEU A 165 -20.27 40.98 13.15
C LEU A 165 -19.34 41.49 14.25
N ALA A 166 -19.23 42.81 14.27
CA ALA A 166 -18.34 43.62 15.10
C ALA A 166 -18.22 43.17 16.57
N GLU A 167 -16.95 43.12 17.00
CA GLU A 167 -16.38 43.40 18.33
C GLU A 167 -17.24 43.12 19.57
N ASP A 168 -16.85 42.10 20.35
CA ASP A 168 -16.67 42.29 21.80
C ASP A 168 -15.72 41.25 22.42
N ASP A 169 -15.12 41.66 23.53
CA ASP A 169 -13.96 41.15 24.23
C ASP A 169 -13.95 39.67 24.68
N SER A 170 -12.72 39.16 24.75
CA SER A 170 -12.20 38.10 25.64
C SER A 170 -12.06 36.66 25.14
N TYR A 171 -10.98 36.07 25.67
CA TYR A 171 -10.64 34.66 25.80
C TYR A 171 -9.67 34.06 24.77
N THR A 172 -8.48 33.76 25.31
CA THR A 172 -7.46 32.86 24.79
C THR A 172 -8.05 31.52 24.34
N ASP A 173 -8.32 31.34 23.04
CA ASP A 173 -8.61 30.01 22.46
C ASP A 173 -8.00 29.80 21.05
N PHE A 174 -7.27 30.79 20.52
CA PHE A 174 -6.75 30.75 19.14
C PHE A 174 -5.60 29.75 18.90
N ILE A 175 -5.04 29.11 19.94
CA ILE A 175 -3.93 28.16 19.79
C ILE A 175 -4.42 26.71 19.61
N SER A 176 -5.71 26.40 19.86
CA SER A 176 -6.23 25.03 19.66
C SER A 176 -6.64 24.72 18.21
N HIS A 177 -6.88 25.73 17.37
CA HIS A 177 -7.38 25.54 16.00
C HIS A 177 -6.31 25.13 14.98
N ASN A 178 -5.05 25.51 15.18
CA ASN A 178 -3.96 25.16 14.26
C ASN A 178 -3.49 23.69 14.39
N ALA A 179 -3.67 23.06 15.55
CA ALA A 179 -3.26 21.67 15.75
C ALA A 179 -4.16 20.67 14.98
N GLY A 180 -5.45 20.99 14.84
CA GLY A 180 -6.40 20.20 14.05
C GLY A 180 -6.11 20.25 12.55
N ALA A 181 -5.92 21.47 12.00
CA ALA A 181 -5.63 21.66 10.58
C ALA A 181 -4.31 20.98 10.12
N VAL A 182 -3.27 21.02 10.97
CA VAL A 182 -1.99 20.34 10.70
C VAL A 182 -2.13 18.82 10.79
N GLY A 183 -2.93 18.31 11.73
CA GLY A 183 -3.23 16.88 11.85
C GLY A 183 -4.03 16.33 10.67
N ASP A 184 -5.01 17.10 10.19
CA ASP A 184 -5.87 16.71 9.07
C ASP A 184 -5.09 16.69 7.75
N ALA A 185 -4.30 17.73 7.47
CA ALA A 185 -3.44 17.78 6.28
C ALA A 185 -2.40 16.65 6.25
N SER A 186 -1.81 16.30 7.40
CA SER A 186 -0.87 15.17 7.50
C SER A 186 -1.56 13.84 7.18
N SER A 187 -2.80 13.65 7.64
CA SER A 187 -3.58 12.43 7.35
C SER A 187 -3.98 12.34 5.88
N THR A 188 -4.34 13.46 5.24
CA THR A 188 -4.63 13.53 3.80
C THR A 188 -3.41 13.11 2.99
N ILE A 189 -2.23 13.69 3.26
CA ILE A 189 -0.98 13.36 2.56
C ILE A 189 -0.63 11.87 2.70
N GLU A 190 -0.81 11.31 3.91
CA GLU A 190 -0.57 9.88 4.15
C GLU A 190 -1.51 8.99 3.34
N LEU A 191 -2.80 9.33 3.27
CA LEU A 191 -3.80 8.59 2.51
C LEU A 191 -3.56 8.69 1.00
N SER A 192 -3.30 9.88 0.47
CA SER A 192 -2.93 10.08 -0.94
C SER A 192 -1.70 9.25 -1.31
N ARG A 193 -0.68 9.23 -0.44
CA ARG A 193 0.49 8.37 -0.65
C ARG A 193 0.15 6.89 -0.71
N ILE A 194 -0.72 6.39 0.17
CA ILE A 194 -1.17 4.98 0.17
C ILE A 194 -1.94 4.69 -1.13
N ILE A 195 -2.84 5.59 -1.55
CA ILE A 195 -3.61 5.49 -2.78
C ILE A 195 -2.66 5.37 -3.99
N SER A 196 -1.74 6.31 -4.15
CA SER A 196 -0.77 6.31 -5.26
C SER A 196 0.06 5.03 -5.28
N GLN A 197 0.54 4.58 -4.12
CA GLN A 197 1.32 3.36 -4.01
C GLN A 197 0.51 2.09 -4.34
N CYS A 198 -0.77 2.05 -3.98
CA CYS A 198 -1.66 0.95 -4.36
C CYS A 198 -1.90 0.94 -5.88
N VAL A 199 -2.24 2.08 -6.47
CA VAL A 199 -2.49 2.21 -7.92
C VAL A 199 -1.26 1.78 -8.71
N LEU A 200 -0.07 2.34 -8.39
CA LEU A 200 1.15 2.01 -9.11
C LEU A 200 1.56 0.55 -8.98
N LEU A 201 1.43 -0.05 -7.79
CA LEU A 201 1.74 -1.46 -7.61
C LEU A 201 0.74 -2.36 -8.37
N ILE A 202 -0.55 -2.03 -8.33
CA ILE A 202 -1.57 -2.78 -9.06
C ILE A 202 -1.33 -2.65 -10.57
N HIS A 203 -1.13 -1.44 -11.06
CA HIS A 203 -0.85 -1.13 -12.46
C HIS A 203 0.37 -1.93 -12.94
N ALA A 204 1.50 -1.83 -12.25
CA ALA A 204 2.71 -2.56 -12.61
C ALA A 204 2.52 -4.08 -12.71
N LEU A 205 1.72 -4.68 -11.81
CA LEU A 205 1.46 -6.13 -11.83
C LEU A 205 0.44 -6.57 -12.88
N VAL A 206 -0.41 -5.67 -13.36
CA VAL A 206 -1.45 -6.00 -14.33
C VAL A 206 -1.01 -5.66 -15.76
N THR A 207 -0.13 -4.67 -15.94
CA THR A 207 0.34 -4.22 -17.26
C THR A 207 1.67 -4.83 -17.69
N ASP A 208 2.52 -5.29 -16.75
CA ASP A 208 3.79 -5.93 -17.09
C ASP A 208 3.55 -7.27 -17.83
N PRO A 209 4.08 -7.46 -19.06
CA PRO A 209 3.93 -8.68 -19.85
C PRO A 209 4.32 -9.98 -19.11
N HIS A 210 5.22 -9.91 -18.14
CA HIS A 210 5.66 -11.08 -17.38
C HIS A 210 4.69 -11.48 -16.25
N THR A 211 3.79 -10.59 -15.85
CA THR A 211 2.87 -10.80 -14.72
C THR A 211 1.40 -10.72 -15.10
N ALA A 212 1.05 -10.00 -16.16
CA ALA A 212 -0.31 -9.73 -16.63
C ALA A 212 -1.18 -11.00 -16.74
N ASP A 213 -0.66 -12.04 -17.41
CA ASP A 213 -1.37 -13.32 -17.63
C ASP A 213 -1.77 -14.01 -16.32
N THR A 214 -1.00 -13.79 -15.26
CA THR A 214 -1.16 -14.47 -13.98
C THR A 214 -1.85 -13.60 -12.93
N ALA A 215 -1.75 -12.28 -13.08
CA ALA A 215 -2.44 -11.32 -12.22
C ALA A 215 -3.96 -11.48 -12.32
N ASP A 216 -4.49 -11.63 -13.54
CA ASP A 216 -5.92 -11.86 -13.88
C ASP A 216 -6.88 -11.25 -12.84
N MET A 217 -6.78 -9.92 -12.71
CA MET A 217 -7.38 -9.17 -11.60
C MET A 217 -8.91 -9.35 -11.56
N SER A 218 -9.57 -9.31 -12.72
CA SER A 218 -11.02 -9.47 -12.83
C SER A 218 -11.49 -10.82 -12.31
N ARG A 219 -10.79 -11.90 -12.66
CA ARG A 219 -11.09 -13.24 -12.13
C ARG A 219 -10.87 -13.30 -10.62
N LYS A 220 -9.76 -12.77 -10.11
CA LYS A 220 -9.47 -12.82 -8.67
C LYS A 220 -10.47 -12.02 -7.85
N LEU A 221 -10.90 -10.86 -8.33
CA LEU A 221 -11.88 -10.02 -7.65
C LEU A 221 -13.30 -10.59 -7.74
N SER A 222 -13.63 -11.34 -8.79
CA SER A 222 -14.94 -12.02 -8.90
C SER A 222 -15.19 -13.04 -7.77
N LEU A 223 -14.14 -13.54 -7.13
CA LEU A 223 -14.22 -14.46 -6.00
C LEU A 223 -14.66 -13.78 -4.70
N PHE A 224 -14.59 -12.45 -4.64
CA PHE A 224 -14.97 -11.66 -3.48
C PHE A 224 -16.30 -10.94 -3.74
N HIS A 225 -17.19 -10.99 -2.75
CA HIS A 225 -18.48 -10.31 -2.86
C HIS A 225 -18.29 -8.79 -3.07
N GLY A 226 -18.78 -8.29 -4.20
CA GLY A 226 -18.65 -6.89 -4.58
C GLY A 226 -17.23 -6.47 -4.99
N GLY A 227 -16.31 -7.41 -5.23
CA GLY A 227 -14.91 -7.10 -5.60
C GLY A 227 -14.80 -6.29 -6.88
N SER A 228 -15.50 -6.71 -7.94
CA SER A 228 -15.56 -5.99 -9.22
C SER A 228 -16.22 -4.61 -9.08
N GLN A 229 -17.33 -4.53 -8.34
CA GLN A 229 -18.02 -3.26 -8.09
C GLN A 229 -17.14 -2.26 -7.36
N ARG A 230 -16.43 -2.71 -6.30
CA ARG A 230 -15.49 -1.85 -5.56
C ARG A 230 -14.34 -1.37 -6.43
N GLN A 231 -13.82 -2.22 -7.31
CA GLN A 231 -12.79 -1.83 -8.26
C GLN A 231 -13.30 -0.73 -9.20
N LEU A 232 -14.47 -0.92 -9.81
CA LEU A 232 -15.04 0.08 -10.72
C LEU A 232 -15.29 1.42 -10.03
N LEU A 233 -15.85 1.40 -8.81
CA LEU A 233 -16.10 2.61 -8.04
C LEU A 233 -14.79 3.31 -7.65
N ALA A 234 -13.78 2.56 -7.20
CA ALA A 234 -12.50 3.12 -6.76
C ALA A 234 -11.72 3.71 -7.94
N LEU A 235 -11.62 2.98 -9.06
CA LEU A 235 -10.92 3.46 -10.25
C LEU A 235 -11.67 4.60 -10.93
N GLY A 236 -13.00 4.51 -11.05
CA GLY A 236 -13.83 5.60 -11.59
C GLY A 236 -13.63 6.90 -10.80
N ARG A 237 -13.69 6.85 -9.47
CA ARG A 237 -13.42 8.05 -8.65
C ARG A 237 -12.04 8.66 -8.88
N LEU A 238 -11.01 7.85 -9.08
CA LEU A 238 -9.67 8.33 -9.36
C LEU A 238 -9.51 8.87 -10.79
N THR A 239 -10.10 8.21 -11.78
CA THR A 239 -10.03 8.60 -13.20
C THR A 239 -10.73 9.93 -13.46
N PHE A 240 -11.83 10.18 -12.76
CA PHE A 240 -12.63 11.41 -12.89
C PHE A 240 -12.40 12.38 -11.71
N ALA A 241 -11.29 12.20 -10.97
CA ALA A 241 -10.87 13.12 -9.93
C ALA A 241 -10.64 14.53 -10.51
N GLU A 242 -11.24 15.55 -9.91
CA GLU A 242 -11.06 16.93 -10.33
C GLU A 242 -9.81 17.50 -9.66
N GLU A 243 -8.83 17.97 -10.44
CA GLU A 243 -7.57 18.54 -9.93
C GLU A 243 -7.77 19.73 -8.97
N ASP A 244 -8.93 20.41 -9.05
CA ASP A 244 -9.26 21.59 -8.25
C ASP A 244 -9.85 21.28 -6.86
N LEU A 245 -10.14 20.01 -6.54
CA LEU A 245 -10.67 19.62 -5.24
C LEU A 245 -9.55 19.41 -4.20
N VAL A 246 -9.69 20.07 -3.03
CA VAL A 246 -8.68 20.09 -1.95
C VAL A 246 -8.24 18.70 -1.48
N MET A 247 -9.12 17.70 -1.56
CA MET A 247 -8.84 16.34 -1.10
C MET A 247 -8.00 15.54 -2.10
N GLU A 248 -8.03 15.90 -3.38
CA GLU A 248 -7.39 15.17 -4.47
C GLU A 248 -6.19 15.91 -5.08
N ALA A 249 -5.97 17.17 -4.68
CA ALA A 249 -4.81 17.99 -5.09
C ALA A 249 -3.43 17.36 -4.79
N ALA A 250 -3.38 16.32 -3.93
CA ALA A 250 -2.15 15.57 -3.62
C ALA A 250 -1.99 14.29 -4.45
N ILE A 251 -2.91 13.99 -5.37
CA ILE A 251 -2.84 12.85 -6.29
C ILE A 251 -2.29 13.36 -7.62
N ASP A 252 -1.10 12.88 -8.00
CA ASP A 252 -0.45 13.31 -9.24
C ASP A 252 -1.19 12.78 -10.48
N SER A 253 -1.13 13.54 -11.59
CA SER A 253 -1.75 13.17 -12.88
C SER A 253 -1.30 11.78 -13.39
N GLU A 254 -0.06 11.38 -13.15
CA GLU A 254 0.45 10.04 -13.49
C GLU A 254 -0.33 8.91 -12.80
N ILE A 255 -0.85 9.17 -11.59
CA ILE A 255 -1.66 8.21 -10.84
C ILE A 255 -3.07 8.11 -11.43
N VAL A 256 -3.62 9.25 -11.88
CA VAL A 256 -4.91 9.32 -12.56
C VAL A 256 -4.84 8.58 -13.90
N GLU A 257 -3.78 8.78 -14.67
CA GLU A 257 -3.52 8.06 -15.93
C GLU A 257 -3.38 6.55 -15.70
N ALA A 258 -2.60 6.13 -14.70
CA ALA A 258 -2.49 4.71 -14.33
C ALA A 258 -3.84 4.12 -13.88
N ALA A 259 -4.66 4.88 -13.16
CA ALA A 259 -6.01 4.46 -12.78
C ALA A 259 -6.94 4.35 -13.99
N HIS A 260 -6.82 5.26 -14.95
CA HIS A 260 -7.55 5.23 -16.22
C HIS A 260 -7.23 3.98 -17.03
N GLU A 261 -5.94 3.66 -17.23
CA GLU A 261 -5.53 2.43 -17.92
C GLU A 261 -6.06 1.17 -17.22
N LEU A 262 -6.01 1.14 -15.88
CA LEU A 262 -6.58 0.04 -15.09
C LEU A 262 -8.10 -0.08 -15.24
N LEU A 263 -8.81 1.03 -15.41
CA LEU A 263 -10.25 1.05 -15.63
C LEU A 263 -10.59 0.54 -17.02
N GLU A 264 -9.86 0.95 -18.05
CA GLU A 264 -10.01 0.44 -19.42
C GLU A 264 -9.79 -1.07 -19.49
N LEU A 265 -8.81 -1.61 -18.76
CA LEU A 265 -8.58 -3.06 -18.68
C LEU A 265 -9.68 -3.82 -17.94
N ALA A 266 -10.42 -3.14 -17.05
CA ALA A 266 -11.45 -3.76 -16.23
C ALA A 266 -12.84 -3.77 -16.90
N VAL A 267 -13.06 -2.94 -17.91
CA VAL A 267 -14.37 -2.61 -18.46
C VAL A 267 -14.42 -2.88 -19.96
N SER A 268 -15.52 -3.45 -20.47
CA SER A 268 -15.70 -3.59 -21.93
C SER A 268 -15.96 -2.22 -22.59
N PRO A 269 -15.71 -2.04 -23.90
CA PRO A 269 -15.91 -0.75 -24.57
C PRO A 269 -17.32 -0.16 -24.36
N ASP A 270 -18.35 -1.01 -24.40
CA ASP A 270 -19.75 -0.60 -24.22
C ASP A 270 -20.05 -0.18 -22.77
N GLU A 271 -19.44 -0.85 -21.78
CA GLU A 271 -19.57 -0.48 -20.37
C GLU A 271 -18.75 0.79 -20.04
N GLY A 272 -17.65 1.03 -20.77
CA GLY A 272 -16.78 2.20 -20.58
C GLY A 272 -17.49 3.51 -20.90
N GLU A 273 -18.35 3.51 -21.93
CA GLU A 273 -19.21 4.66 -22.25
C GLU A 273 -20.18 4.97 -21.11
N VAL A 274 -20.81 3.93 -20.52
CA VAL A 274 -21.71 4.09 -19.37
C VAL A 274 -20.99 4.62 -18.12
N VAL A 275 -19.77 4.14 -17.87
CA VAL A 275 -18.94 4.62 -16.75
C VAL A 275 -18.55 6.09 -16.98
N SER A 276 -18.16 6.45 -18.20
CA SER A 276 -17.87 7.85 -18.55
C SER A 276 -19.09 8.76 -18.39
N GLU A 277 -20.29 8.30 -18.77
CA GLU A 277 -21.54 9.05 -18.53
C GLU A 277 -21.89 9.17 -17.04
N ALA A 278 -21.55 8.17 -16.23
CA ALA A 278 -21.91 8.15 -14.81
C ALA A 278 -20.97 8.98 -13.92
N PHE A 279 -19.69 9.08 -14.28
CA PHE A 279 -18.65 9.76 -13.50
C PHE A 279 -18.10 11.02 -14.17
N GLY A 280 -18.30 11.19 -15.48
CA GLY A 280 -17.92 12.38 -16.21
C GLY A 280 -18.81 13.59 -15.87
N PRO A 281 -18.29 14.81 -16.05
CA PRO A 281 -19.02 16.05 -15.81
C PRO A 281 -20.17 16.32 -16.80
#